data_AF-A0A5K1K0D2-F1
#
_entry.id   AF-A0A5K1K0D2-F1
#
_cell.length_a   1.000
_cell.length_b   1.000
_cell.length_c   1.000
_cell.angle_alpha   90.00
_cell.angle_beta   90.00
_cell.angle_gamma   90.00
#
_symmetry.space_group_name_H-M   'P 1'
#
loop_
_entity.id
_entity.type
_entity.pdbx_description
1 polymer ?
#
loop_
_entity_poly.entity_id
_entity_poly.type
_entity_poly.pdbx_seq_one_letter_code
_entity_poly.pdbx_strand_id
1 'polypeptide(L)'
;MAPQPTAGLEWPSWSVDEERMDVDGPFPHVSDEWIALISGLEVGAADAVDGHLQLLAEYLTGEAGSIGEQTQSSCISRLIVAGNSLSLVSNASGSSGGEAERKSRRYGQEASFTPHPTQALSGHLLDLCRSLPVHLLPGPSDPAATILPQQPLPRAMFGSASHYATFCCCESKNPTYINISPSRNAQSTSRASQPGASSSKTKAKGHAETAETAEIVRTVLVHSGQPLDDMFKYVPTPPITRMALAEATLRWRHIAPTAPDTLWCHPYFAKDPFVMPQTPDIYVVGNQPAFATKLVSEDGKADAEDEEDRRAKRCRIVLVPNFKQSGLLVLVNMRTLDVRRVQFAVQGMSAGGGET
;
A
#
# COMPACT_ATOMS: atom_id res chain seq x y z
N MET A 1 49.01 -34.93 -54.14
CA MET A 1 48.23 -34.24 -53.10
C MET A 1 48.36 -32.75 -53.35
N ALA A 2 47.27 -32.08 -53.65
CA ALA A 2 47.24 -30.65 -54.00
C ALA A 2 47.51 -29.77 -52.75
N PRO A 3 48.29 -28.69 -52.85
CA PRO A 3 48.36 -27.68 -51.82
C PRO A 3 47.11 -26.77 -51.89
N GLN A 4 46.44 -26.56 -50.76
CA GLN A 4 45.28 -25.69 -50.66
C GLN A 4 45.69 -24.20 -50.76
N PRO A 5 44.85 -23.34 -51.36
CA PRO A 5 45.06 -21.89 -51.32
C PRO A 5 44.61 -21.34 -49.96
N THR A 6 45.53 -20.72 -49.21
CA THR A 6 45.17 -19.86 -48.08
C THR A 6 44.58 -18.57 -48.62
N ALA A 7 43.26 -18.56 -48.82
CA ALA A 7 42.51 -17.34 -49.05
C ALA A 7 42.66 -16.42 -47.83
N GLY A 8 43.15 -15.20 -48.07
CA GLY A 8 43.24 -14.16 -47.06
C GLY A 8 41.87 -13.82 -46.51
N LEU A 9 41.66 -14.09 -45.22
CA LEU A 9 40.68 -13.40 -44.39
C LEU A 9 41.42 -12.31 -43.62
N GLU A 10 41.62 -11.17 -44.27
CA GLU A 10 41.83 -9.92 -43.54
C GLU A 10 40.44 -9.35 -43.23
N TRP A 11 40.06 -9.38 -41.96
CA TRP A 11 38.86 -8.68 -41.50
C TRP A 11 39.12 -7.18 -41.56
N PRO A 12 38.19 -6.36 -42.08
CA PRO A 12 38.40 -4.92 -42.15
C PRO A 12 38.48 -4.37 -40.74
N SER A 13 39.58 -3.68 -40.41
CA SER A 13 39.70 -2.93 -39.15
C SER A 13 38.73 -1.75 -39.20
N TRP A 14 37.62 -1.85 -38.47
CA TRP A 14 36.71 -0.73 -38.28
C TRP A 14 37.38 0.32 -37.40
N SER A 15 37.40 1.55 -37.89
CA SER A 15 37.88 2.72 -37.15
C SER A 15 37.00 2.94 -35.91
N VAL A 16 37.65 3.11 -34.77
CA VAL A 16 37.08 3.21 -33.41
C VAL A 16 36.19 4.46 -33.19
N ASP A 17 36.00 5.29 -34.21
CA ASP A 17 35.29 6.58 -34.09
C ASP A 17 33.78 6.54 -34.43
N GLU A 18 33.23 5.42 -34.92
CA GLU A 18 31.79 5.34 -35.28
C GLU A 18 30.91 4.51 -34.31
N GLU A 19 31.47 3.94 -33.23
CA GLU A 19 30.70 3.28 -32.15
C GLU A 19 30.50 4.17 -30.91
N ARG A 20 30.35 5.48 -31.09
CA ARG A 20 29.64 6.27 -30.08
C ARG A 20 28.15 6.15 -30.36
N MET A 21 27.55 5.10 -29.81
CA MET A 21 26.12 5.12 -29.55
C MET A 21 25.84 6.32 -28.64
N ASP A 22 25.24 7.38 -29.18
CA ASP A 22 24.66 8.46 -28.38
C ASP A 22 23.47 7.89 -27.59
N VAL A 23 23.78 7.22 -26.48
CA VAL A 23 22.80 6.83 -25.45
C VAL A 23 22.72 7.93 -24.39
N ASP A 24 22.65 9.20 -24.81
CA ASP A 24 22.41 10.32 -23.90
C ASP A 24 21.35 11.24 -24.52
N GLY A 25 20.13 10.71 -24.68
CA GLY A 25 18.97 11.57 -24.47
C GLY A 25 19.07 12.14 -23.05
N PRO A 26 18.70 13.41 -22.79
CA PRO A 26 18.95 14.06 -21.51
C PRO A 26 18.46 13.13 -20.40
N PHE A 27 19.40 12.68 -19.55
CA PHE A 27 19.13 11.80 -18.42
C PHE A 27 17.76 12.16 -17.86
N PRO A 28 16.72 11.31 -17.98
CA PRO A 28 15.45 11.64 -17.37
C PRO A 28 15.76 11.79 -15.89
N HIS A 29 15.59 13.02 -15.41
CA HIS A 29 15.74 13.42 -14.02
C HIS A 29 15.35 12.26 -13.11
N VAL A 30 16.24 11.91 -12.16
CA VAL A 30 16.02 10.97 -11.05
C VAL A 30 14.57 10.51 -10.99
N SER A 31 14.27 9.34 -11.55
CA SER A 31 12.89 8.86 -11.69
C SER A 31 12.19 8.97 -10.35
N ASP A 32 11.15 9.80 -10.29
CA ASP A 32 10.38 10.01 -9.07
C ASP A 32 9.76 8.68 -8.63
N GLU A 33 10.01 8.27 -7.38
CA GLU A 33 9.42 7.06 -6.82
C GLU A 33 8.00 7.34 -6.31
N TRP A 34 7.08 6.43 -6.62
CA TRP A 34 5.67 6.51 -6.23
C TRP A 34 5.27 5.38 -5.29
N ILE A 35 4.33 5.65 -4.38
CA ILE A 35 3.63 4.66 -3.56
C ILE A 35 2.20 4.52 -4.08
N ALA A 36 1.77 3.28 -4.27
CA ALA A 36 0.38 2.95 -4.57
C ALA A 36 -0.41 2.72 -3.27
N LEU A 37 -1.58 3.36 -3.16
CA LEU A 37 -2.51 3.27 -2.03
C LEU A 37 -3.87 2.79 -2.54
N ILE A 38 -4.42 1.79 -1.84
CA ILE A 38 -5.73 1.21 -2.13
C ILE A 38 -6.43 0.83 -0.83
N SER A 39 -7.77 0.84 -0.81
CA SER A 39 -8.57 0.36 0.33
C SER A 39 -9.90 -0.20 -0.16
N GLY A 40 -10.51 -1.11 0.60
CA GLY A 40 -11.85 -1.62 0.26
C GLY A 40 -11.85 -2.48 -1.01
N LEU A 41 -11.08 -3.57 -1.02
CA LEU A 41 -11.15 -4.55 -2.11
C LEU A 41 -12.44 -5.39 -2.02
N GLU A 42 -12.93 -5.66 -0.80
CA GLU A 42 -14.15 -6.42 -0.52
C GLU A 42 -14.29 -7.72 -1.35
N VAL A 43 -13.19 -8.46 -1.49
CA VAL A 43 -13.16 -9.71 -2.25
C VAL A 43 -14.12 -10.71 -1.61
N GLY A 44 -14.98 -11.32 -2.44
CA GLY A 44 -16.03 -12.25 -1.98
C GLY A 44 -17.44 -11.66 -1.88
N ALA A 45 -17.63 -10.38 -2.21
CA ALA A 45 -18.97 -9.84 -2.41
C ALA A 45 -19.63 -10.47 -3.66
N ALA A 46 -20.97 -10.53 -3.68
CA ALA A 46 -21.74 -11.14 -4.77
C ALA A 46 -21.57 -10.42 -6.13
N ASP A 47 -21.13 -9.16 -6.10
CA ASP A 47 -20.84 -8.38 -7.29
C ASP A 47 -19.38 -8.57 -7.69
N ALA A 48 -19.15 -8.88 -8.97
CA ALA A 48 -17.82 -9.12 -9.51
C ALA A 48 -16.92 -7.89 -9.31
N VAL A 49 -15.98 -7.96 -8.36
CA VAL A 49 -14.89 -6.98 -8.21
C VAL A 49 -13.63 -7.46 -8.95
N ASP A 50 -13.64 -8.73 -9.37
CA ASP A 50 -12.50 -9.44 -9.94
C ASP A 50 -11.95 -8.75 -11.19
N GLY A 51 -12.82 -8.13 -12.02
CA GLY A 51 -12.39 -7.40 -13.22
C GLY A 51 -11.56 -6.15 -12.90
N HIS A 52 -11.96 -5.33 -11.92
CA HIS A 52 -11.20 -4.15 -11.51
C HIS A 52 -9.87 -4.53 -10.83
N LEU A 53 -9.90 -5.61 -10.04
CA LEU A 53 -8.71 -6.10 -9.34
C LEU A 53 -7.70 -6.73 -10.32
N GLN A 54 -8.18 -7.41 -11.36
CA GLN A 54 -7.34 -7.95 -12.43
C GLN A 54 -6.69 -6.83 -13.25
N LEU A 55 -7.46 -5.82 -13.68
CA LEU A 55 -6.91 -4.64 -14.37
C LEU A 55 -5.88 -3.89 -13.52
N LEU A 56 -6.14 -3.77 -12.22
CA LEU A 56 -5.18 -3.21 -11.28
C LEU A 56 -3.90 -4.04 -11.22
N ALA A 57 -4.01 -5.37 -11.15
CA ALA A 57 -2.85 -6.25 -11.13
C ALA A 57 -2.01 -6.08 -12.40
N GLU A 58 -2.64 -6.09 -13.58
CA GLU A 58 -1.98 -5.88 -14.88
C GLU A 58 -1.33 -4.50 -15.00
N TYR A 59 -1.97 -3.45 -14.45
CA TYR A 59 -1.40 -2.11 -14.42
C TYR A 59 -0.16 -2.04 -13.52
N LEU A 60 -0.21 -2.66 -12.35
CA LEU A 60 0.89 -2.66 -11.38
C LEU A 60 2.04 -3.61 -11.76
N THR A 61 1.77 -4.69 -12.50
CA THR A 61 2.81 -5.55 -13.11
C THR A 61 3.42 -4.92 -14.35
N GLY A 62 2.79 -3.89 -14.94
CA GLY A 62 3.24 -3.23 -16.16
C GLY A 62 2.90 -4.01 -17.43
N GLU A 63 1.95 -4.95 -17.36
CA GLU A 63 1.46 -5.71 -18.51
C GLU A 63 0.40 -4.91 -19.29
N ALA A 64 -0.33 -4.02 -18.61
CA ALA A 64 -1.33 -3.16 -19.23
C ALA A 64 -0.73 -1.85 -19.78
N GLY A 65 -1.35 -1.34 -20.85
CA GLY A 65 -1.17 0.04 -21.31
C GLY A 65 -0.07 0.25 -22.36
N SER A 66 0.19 1.53 -22.64
CA SER A 66 1.26 1.98 -23.55
C SER A 66 2.62 2.05 -22.86
N ILE A 67 3.72 2.15 -23.63
CA ILE A 67 5.08 2.28 -23.08
C ILE A 67 5.22 3.43 -22.06
N GLY A 68 4.46 4.51 -22.24
CA GLY A 68 4.44 5.64 -21.31
C GLY A 68 3.81 5.29 -19.95
N GLU A 69 2.73 4.51 -19.95
CA GLU A 69 2.07 4.03 -18.73
C GLU A 69 2.91 2.96 -18.03
N GLN A 70 3.53 2.06 -18.80
CA GLN A 70 4.47 1.07 -18.28
C GLN A 70 5.67 1.74 -17.58
N THR A 71 6.17 2.84 -18.14
CA THR A 71 7.24 3.65 -17.51
C THR A 71 6.77 4.32 -16.22
N GLN A 72 5.49 4.68 -16.11
CA GLN A 72 4.94 5.20 -14.85
C GLN A 72 4.76 4.09 -13.82
N SER A 73 4.28 2.91 -14.24
CA SER A 73 4.13 1.75 -13.37
C SER A 73 5.47 1.25 -12.82
N SER A 74 6.55 1.30 -13.62
CA SER A 74 7.89 0.91 -13.15
C SER A 74 8.47 1.83 -12.07
N CYS A 75 7.94 3.06 -11.95
CA CYS A 75 8.31 3.99 -10.89
C CYS A 75 7.57 3.74 -9.57
N ILE A 76 6.62 2.79 -9.54
CA ILE A 76 5.88 2.42 -8.32
C ILE A 76 6.74 1.48 -7.49
N SER A 77 7.10 1.94 -6.28
CA SER A 77 7.99 1.22 -5.37
C SER A 77 7.28 0.18 -4.51
N ARG A 78 6.00 0.42 -4.15
CA ARG A 78 5.27 -0.35 -3.13
C ARG A 78 3.76 -0.11 -3.21
N LEU A 79 2.98 -1.12 -2.86
CA LEU A 79 1.53 -1.04 -2.67
C LEU A 79 1.16 -1.14 -1.18
N ILE A 80 0.25 -0.28 -0.73
CA ILE A 80 -0.32 -0.31 0.62
C ILE A 80 -1.84 -0.49 0.49
N VAL A 81 -2.34 -1.58 1.05
CA VAL A 81 -3.76 -1.92 1.13
C VAL A 81 -4.28 -1.56 2.52
N ALA A 82 -5.07 -0.49 2.62
CA ALA A 82 -5.60 0.05 3.87
C ALA A 82 -6.98 -0.55 4.24
N GLY A 83 -7.00 -1.83 4.60
CA GLY A 83 -8.15 -2.52 5.20
C GLY A 83 -9.32 -2.82 4.26
N ASN A 84 -10.26 -3.64 4.76
CA ASN A 84 -11.45 -4.14 4.07
C ASN A 84 -11.09 -4.89 2.78
N SER A 85 -10.17 -5.84 2.90
CA SER A 85 -9.74 -6.64 1.76
C SER A 85 -10.72 -7.78 1.46
N LEU A 86 -11.34 -8.33 2.50
CA LEU A 86 -12.37 -9.34 2.41
C LEU A 86 -13.74 -8.72 2.69
N SER A 87 -14.76 -9.20 1.98
CA SER A 87 -16.14 -8.92 2.34
C SER A 87 -16.51 -9.69 3.60
N LEU A 88 -17.40 -9.13 4.42
CA LEU A 88 -18.05 -9.89 5.48
C LEU A 88 -18.76 -11.08 4.84
N VAL A 89 -18.49 -12.28 5.36
CA VAL A 89 -19.24 -13.48 5.01
C VAL A 89 -20.66 -13.27 5.53
N SER A 90 -21.57 -12.86 4.64
CA SER A 90 -22.99 -12.96 4.92
C SER A 90 -23.29 -14.45 5.11
N ASN A 91 -23.42 -14.88 6.37
CA ASN A 91 -24.24 -16.02 6.67
C ASN A 91 -25.61 -15.68 6.06
N ALA A 92 -25.92 -16.26 4.91
CA ALA A 92 -27.20 -16.11 4.22
C ALA A 92 -28.33 -16.77 5.03
N SER A 93 -28.56 -16.22 6.22
CA SER A 93 -29.70 -16.43 7.09
C SER A 93 -30.04 -15.06 7.67
N GLY A 94 -30.53 -14.16 6.83
CA GLY A 94 -30.95 -12.83 7.26
C GLY A 94 -31.37 -11.93 6.10
N SER A 95 -32.68 -11.91 5.85
CA SER A 95 -33.47 -10.84 5.22
C SER A 95 -33.44 -10.65 3.69
N SER A 96 -34.23 -11.47 3.00
CA SER A 96 -35.39 -10.92 2.27
C SER A 96 -36.65 -11.33 3.03
N GLY A 97 -37.55 -10.38 3.30
CA GLY A 97 -38.72 -10.56 4.17
C GLY A 97 -39.59 -11.77 3.82
N GLY A 98 -39.96 -12.52 4.85
CA GLY A 98 -40.88 -13.65 4.79
C GLY A 98 -40.83 -14.38 6.14
N GLU A 99 -41.94 -14.34 6.88
CA GLU A 99 -42.09 -15.07 8.14
C GLU A 99 -41.71 -16.55 7.96
N ALA A 100 -40.75 -17.04 8.74
CA ALA A 100 -40.51 -18.48 8.86
C ALA A 100 -40.05 -18.80 10.28
N GLU A 101 -40.85 -19.64 10.92
CA GLU A 101 -40.79 -20.06 12.31
C GLU A 101 -39.40 -20.54 12.76
N ARG A 102 -39.11 -20.29 14.05
CA ARG A 102 -38.00 -20.83 14.82
C ARG A 102 -37.96 -22.36 14.71
N LYS A 103 -37.05 -22.91 13.88
CA LYS A 103 -36.53 -24.26 14.05
C LYS A 103 -35.17 -24.22 14.72
N SER A 104 -35.05 -24.98 15.80
CA SER A 104 -33.86 -25.12 16.63
C SER A 104 -32.64 -25.56 15.80
N ARG A 105 -31.57 -24.75 15.85
CA ARG A 105 -30.26 -25.08 15.28
C ARG A 105 -29.74 -26.35 15.97
N ARG A 106 -29.60 -27.44 15.21
CA ARG A 106 -28.89 -28.64 15.66
C ARG A 106 -27.40 -28.31 15.81
N TYR A 107 -26.87 -28.62 16.99
CA TYR A 107 -25.43 -28.64 17.27
C TYR A 107 -24.74 -29.59 16.28
N GLY A 108 -23.76 -29.09 15.50
CA GLY A 108 -23.08 -29.83 14.44
C GLY A 108 -23.11 -29.20 13.03
N GLN A 109 -23.58 -27.95 12.87
CA GLN A 109 -23.38 -27.20 11.63
C GLN A 109 -21.99 -26.56 11.68
N GLU A 110 -20.97 -27.30 11.25
CA GLU A 110 -19.66 -26.72 10.94
C GLU A 110 -19.89 -25.51 10.05
N ALA A 111 -19.30 -24.37 10.43
CA ALA A 111 -19.30 -23.19 9.58
C ALA A 111 -18.81 -23.64 8.21
N SER A 112 -19.69 -23.62 7.21
CA SER A 112 -19.34 -23.88 5.81
C SER A 112 -18.47 -22.72 5.35
N PHE A 113 -17.23 -22.69 5.81
CA PHE A 113 -16.15 -21.86 5.33
C PHE A 113 -15.85 -22.35 3.92
N THR A 114 -16.56 -21.82 2.93
CA THR A 114 -16.16 -21.99 1.54
C THR A 114 -14.88 -21.17 1.37
N PRO A 115 -13.72 -21.80 1.10
CA PRO A 115 -12.43 -21.11 1.13
C PRO A 115 -12.21 -20.13 -0.05
N HIS A 116 -13.23 -19.74 -0.79
CA HIS A 116 -13.07 -19.04 -2.06
C HIS A 116 -12.62 -17.56 -1.97
N PRO A 117 -13.11 -16.69 -1.05
CA PRO A 117 -12.74 -15.28 -1.09
C PRO A 117 -11.29 -15.04 -0.63
N THR A 118 -10.86 -15.77 0.40
CA THR A 118 -9.48 -15.73 0.87
C THR A 118 -8.52 -16.33 -0.17
N GLN A 119 -8.92 -17.41 -0.87
CA GLN A 119 -8.13 -17.97 -1.95
C GLN A 119 -8.05 -17.05 -3.16
N ALA A 120 -9.16 -16.42 -3.57
CA ALA A 120 -9.19 -15.44 -4.66
C ALA A 120 -8.28 -14.24 -4.35
N LEU A 121 -8.43 -13.66 -3.15
CA LEU A 121 -7.54 -12.59 -2.69
C LEU A 121 -6.08 -13.04 -2.67
N SER A 122 -5.80 -14.27 -2.20
CA SER A 122 -4.44 -14.80 -2.19
C SER A 122 -3.84 -14.97 -3.59
N GLY A 123 -4.66 -15.29 -4.60
CA GLY A 123 -4.24 -15.39 -6.00
C GLY A 123 -3.82 -14.02 -6.54
N HIS A 124 -4.67 -13.01 -6.39
CA HIS A 124 -4.34 -11.65 -6.83
C HIS A 124 -3.14 -11.06 -6.07
N LEU A 125 -3.05 -11.29 -4.76
CA LEU A 125 -1.89 -10.87 -3.97
C LEU A 125 -0.62 -11.60 -4.38
N LEU A 126 -0.70 -12.88 -4.78
CA LEU A 126 0.46 -13.63 -5.27
C LEU A 126 1.03 -12.99 -6.54
N ASP A 127 0.17 -12.60 -7.49
CA ASP A 127 0.62 -11.97 -8.73
C ASP A 127 1.24 -10.59 -8.47
N LEU A 128 0.66 -9.81 -7.55
CA LEU A 128 1.23 -8.52 -7.11
C LEU A 128 2.55 -8.70 -6.36
N CYS A 129 2.66 -9.65 -5.43
CA CYS A 129 3.85 -9.84 -4.60
C CYS A 129 5.09 -10.26 -5.41
N ARG A 130 4.90 -10.76 -6.65
CA ARG A 130 6.00 -11.07 -7.58
C ARG A 130 6.64 -9.81 -8.16
N SER A 131 5.85 -8.77 -8.45
CA SER A 131 6.36 -7.54 -9.08
C SER A 131 6.72 -6.48 -8.04
N LEU A 132 5.95 -6.36 -6.96
CA LEU A 132 6.08 -5.26 -6.01
C LEU A 132 5.85 -5.70 -4.56
N PRO A 133 6.50 -5.02 -3.59
CA PRO A 133 6.20 -5.19 -2.18
C PRO A 133 4.79 -4.70 -1.80
N VAL A 134 4.02 -5.54 -1.12
CA VAL A 134 2.65 -5.25 -0.69
C VAL A 134 2.55 -5.22 0.84
N HIS A 135 2.01 -4.13 1.38
CA HIS A 135 1.60 -4.04 2.79
C HIS A 135 0.09 -4.19 2.88
N LEU A 136 -0.37 -5.12 3.70
CA LEU A 136 -1.79 -5.38 3.91
C LEU A 136 -2.15 -5.05 5.36
N LEU A 137 -3.00 -4.05 5.55
CA LEU A 137 -3.57 -3.71 6.85
C LEU A 137 -4.94 -4.38 7.03
N PRO A 138 -5.28 -4.84 8.24
CA PRO A 138 -6.61 -5.31 8.55
C PRO A 138 -7.60 -4.13 8.62
N GLY A 139 -8.85 -4.40 8.24
CA GLY A 139 -10.00 -3.52 8.43
C GLY A 139 -11.11 -4.15 9.27
N PRO A 140 -12.24 -3.44 9.45
CA PRO A 140 -13.43 -3.95 10.13
C PRO A 140 -14.07 -5.19 9.48
N SER A 141 -14.02 -5.29 8.15
CA SER A 141 -14.64 -6.40 7.41
C SER A 141 -13.74 -7.62 7.28
N ASP A 142 -12.46 -7.49 7.65
CA ASP A 142 -11.49 -8.57 7.59
C ASP A 142 -11.59 -9.48 8.82
N PRO A 143 -11.11 -10.74 8.74
CA PRO A 143 -11.10 -11.69 9.86
C PRO A 143 -10.00 -11.35 10.88
N ALA A 144 -10.04 -10.11 11.38
CA ALA A 144 -9.24 -9.58 12.47
C ALA A 144 -10.15 -9.16 13.62
N ALA A 145 -9.57 -8.91 14.80
CA ALA A 145 -10.33 -8.43 15.93
C ALA A 145 -10.93 -7.04 15.64
N THR A 146 -12.18 -6.81 16.05
CA THR A 146 -12.85 -5.50 15.90
C THR A 146 -12.26 -4.42 16.82
N ILE A 147 -11.61 -4.82 17.92
CA ILE A 147 -10.99 -3.90 18.87
C ILE A 147 -9.73 -3.26 18.30
N LEU A 148 -9.54 -1.96 18.54
CA LEU A 148 -8.32 -1.25 18.18
C LEU A 148 -7.26 -1.35 19.31
N PRO A 149 -5.96 -1.43 18.99
CA PRO A 149 -5.38 -1.64 17.67
C PRO A 149 -5.60 -3.09 17.18
N GLN A 150 -6.02 -3.23 15.93
CA GLN A 150 -6.29 -4.55 15.35
C GLN A 150 -4.98 -5.30 15.11
N GLN A 151 -4.96 -6.58 15.47
CA GLN A 151 -3.81 -7.44 15.21
C GLN A 151 -3.69 -7.78 13.72
N PRO A 152 -2.47 -7.99 13.21
CA PRO A 152 -2.24 -8.33 11.81
C PRO A 152 -2.88 -9.68 11.44
N LEU A 153 -3.24 -9.85 10.17
CA LEU A 153 -3.88 -11.08 9.70
C LEU A 153 -2.88 -12.27 9.73
N PRO A 154 -3.31 -13.47 10.11
CA PRO A 154 -2.44 -14.65 10.11
C PRO A 154 -1.91 -14.96 8.71
N ARG A 155 -0.58 -15.10 8.60
CA ARG A 155 0.11 -15.41 7.32
C ARG A 155 -0.44 -16.66 6.62
N ALA A 156 -0.86 -17.66 7.38
CA ALA A 156 -1.40 -18.92 6.87
C ALA A 156 -2.65 -18.74 5.99
N MET A 157 -3.38 -17.63 6.15
CA MET A 157 -4.55 -17.33 5.33
C MET A 157 -4.21 -17.11 3.84
N PHE A 158 -3.01 -16.63 3.55
CA PHE A 158 -2.63 -16.18 2.20
C PHE A 158 -1.84 -17.22 1.41
N GLY A 159 -1.78 -18.48 1.89
CA GLY A 159 -1.16 -19.60 1.18
C GLY A 159 0.20 -19.25 0.58
N SER A 160 0.32 -19.38 -0.74
CA SER A 160 1.56 -19.13 -1.49
C SER A 160 2.08 -17.69 -1.44
N ALA A 161 1.20 -16.68 -1.28
CA ALA A 161 1.63 -15.28 -1.18
C ALA A 161 2.41 -15.02 0.13
N SER A 162 2.14 -15.81 1.18
CA SER A 162 2.79 -15.67 2.48
C SER A 162 4.30 -15.95 2.47
N HIS A 163 4.77 -16.75 1.50
CA HIS A 163 6.18 -17.13 1.37
C HIS A 163 7.07 -16.01 0.84
N TYR A 164 6.49 -14.98 0.23
CA TYR A 164 7.27 -13.86 -0.29
C TYR A 164 7.70 -12.94 0.86
N ALA A 165 8.98 -12.59 0.89
CA ALA A 165 9.53 -11.59 1.83
C ALA A 165 9.01 -10.17 1.55
N THR A 166 8.53 -9.94 0.31
CA THR A 166 7.94 -8.68 -0.14
C THR A 166 6.53 -8.44 0.39
N PHE A 167 5.89 -9.47 0.99
CA PHE A 167 4.55 -9.38 1.57
C PHE A 167 4.59 -9.08 3.07
N CYS A 168 4.26 -7.84 3.43
CA CYS A 168 4.27 -7.33 4.79
C CYS A 168 2.84 -7.29 5.38
N CYS A 169 2.29 -8.47 5.66
CA CYS A 169 0.99 -8.61 6.32
C CYS A 169 1.11 -8.88 7.83
N CYS A 170 2.21 -9.48 8.29
CA CYS A 170 2.41 -9.87 9.68
C CYS A 170 2.88 -8.75 10.63
N GLU A 171 3.33 -7.63 10.10
CA GLU A 171 3.85 -6.49 10.88
C GLU A 171 2.86 -5.31 10.95
N SER A 172 1.85 -5.33 10.07
CA SER A 172 0.93 -4.23 9.85
C SER A 172 -0.27 -4.34 10.79
N LYS A 173 -0.15 -3.76 11.99
CA LYS A 173 -1.30 -3.49 12.86
C LYS A 173 -2.18 -2.40 12.26
N ASN A 174 -3.39 -2.22 12.77
CA ASN A 174 -4.20 -1.05 12.46
C ASN A 174 -4.46 -0.28 13.75
N PRO A 175 -4.04 0.99 13.88
CA PRO A 175 -3.19 1.77 12.96
C PRO A 175 -1.71 1.32 12.96
N THR A 176 -0.94 1.67 11.92
CA THR A 176 0.53 1.44 11.88
C THR A 176 1.31 2.57 11.22
N TYR A 177 2.60 2.66 11.58
CA TYR A 177 3.59 3.50 10.93
C TYR A 177 4.46 2.65 10.01
N ILE A 178 4.58 3.06 8.74
CA ILE A 178 5.42 2.40 7.74
C ILE A 178 6.53 3.38 7.37
N ASN A 179 7.77 3.00 7.63
CA ASN A 179 8.94 3.76 7.20
C ASN A 179 9.34 3.29 5.81
N ILE A 180 9.31 4.20 4.85
CA ILE A 180 9.60 3.90 3.45
C ILE A 180 10.87 4.64 3.07
N SER A 181 11.92 3.86 2.83
CA SER A 181 13.15 4.32 2.20
C SER A 181 13.02 4.16 0.69
N PRO A 182 13.61 5.06 -0.11
CA PRO A 182 13.70 4.86 -1.55
C PRO A 182 14.43 3.56 -1.90
N SER A 183 14.00 2.91 -3.00
CA SER A 183 14.32 1.51 -3.36
C SER A 183 15.81 1.25 -3.64
N ARG A 184 16.63 2.31 -3.79
CA ARG A 184 18.05 2.20 -4.16
C ARG A 184 18.95 1.48 -3.15
N ASN A 185 18.47 1.20 -1.93
CA ASN A 185 19.28 0.63 -0.85
C ASN A 185 18.77 -0.69 -0.26
N ALA A 186 17.98 -1.47 -1.02
CA ALA A 186 17.72 -2.87 -0.65
C ALA A 186 19.00 -3.72 -0.84
N GLN A 187 19.99 -3.52 0.04
CA GLN A 187 20.98 -4.55 0.32
C GLN A 187 20.21 -5.79 0.72
N SER A 188 20.30 -6.81 -0.14
CA SER A 188 19.86 -8.17 0.08
C SER A 188 20.19 -8.63 1.51
N THR A 189 19.20 -8.56 2.40
CA THR A 189 19.20 -9.32 3.65
C THR A 189 18.65 -10.72 3.39
N SER A 190 19.09 -11.35 2.29
CA SER A 190 18.90 -12.80 2.07
C SER A 190 20.22 -13.51 2.32
N ARG A 191 20.68 -13.46 3.57
CA ARG A 191 21.76 -14.32 4.08
C ARG A 191 21.51 -14.68 5.54
N ALA A 192 20.34 -15.27 5.80
CA ALA A 192 20.03 -15.89 7.09
C ALA A 192 19.21 -17.17 6.88
N SER A 193 19.72 -18.11 6.09
CA SER A 193 19.20 -19.49 6.05
C SER A 193 20.11 -20.46 5.28
N GLN A 194 21.43 -20.47 5.57
CA GLN A 194 22.25 -21.68 5.33
C GLN A 194 23.34 -21.82 6.41
N PRO A 195 23.34 -22.89 7.22
CA PRO A 195 24.45 -23.20 8.11
C PRO A 195 25.52 -23.99 7.35
N GLY A 196 26.74 -23.44 7.28
CA GLY A 196 27.93 -24.20 6.88
C GLY A 196 28.67 -23.66 5.65
N ALA A 197 29.37 -22.53 5.81
CA ALA A 197 30.55 -22.21 4.99
C ALA A 197 31.45 -21.22 5.73
N SER A 198 32.69 -21.61 5.96
CA SER A 198 33.75 -20.88 6.66
C SER A 198 34.12 -19.57 5.96
N SER A 199 34.18 -18.47 6.71
CA SER A 199 34.58 -17.15 6.20
C SER A 199 36.10 -16.96 6.24
N SER A 200 36.72 -16.90 5.06
CA SER A 200 38.04 -16.31 4.88
C SER A 200 37.89 -14.79 4.77
N LYS A 201 38.66 -14.07 5.60
CA LYS A 201 38.72 -12.60 5.62
C LYS A 201 39.64 -12.11 4.50
N THR A 202 39.09 -11.39 3.53
CA THR A 202 39.86 -10.50 2.66
C THR A 202 39.27 -9.09 2.74
N LYS A 203 40.13 -8.15 3.17
CA LYS A 203 39.82 -6.77 3.51
C LYS A 203 40.07 -5.92 2.27
N ALA A 204 39.02 -5.54 1.53
CA ALA A 204 39.13 -4.57 0.43
C ALA A 204 38.79 -3.17 0.96
N LYS A 205 39.82 -2.32 1.03
CA LYS A 205 39.72 -0.87 1.26
C LYS A 205 39.38 -0.23 -0.09
N GLY A 206 38.25 0.45 -0.19
CA GLY A 206 37.91 1.35 -1.29
C GLY A 206 37.20 2.57 -0.74
N HIS A 207 37.83 3.75 -0.87
CA HIS A 207 37.19 5.04 -0.69
C HIS A 207 36.11 5.20 -1.76
N ALA A 208 34.87 5.51 -1.36
CA ALA A 208 33.85 6.02 -2.23
C ALA A 208 33.46 7.40 -1.72
N GLU A 209 34.06 8.43 -2.32
CA GLU A 209 33.52 9.79 -2.32
C GLU A 209 32.40 9.82 -3.35
N THR A 210 31.15 9.87 -2.90
CA THR A 210 29.98 10.06 -3.77
C THR A 210 29.01 11.03 -3.11
N ALA A 211 28.62 12.06 -3.87
CA ALA A 211 27.80 13.18 -3.44
C ALA A 211 26.53 12.78 -2.66
N GLU A 212 26.39 13.33 -1.47
CA GLU A 212 25.26 13.17 -0.55
C GLU A 212 23.98 13.79 -1.13
N THR A 213 23.24 13.01 -1.93
CA THR A 213 21.82 13.32 -2.15
C THR A 213 21.08 12.75 -0.94
N ALA A 214 20.72 13.61 0.02
CA ALA A 214 20.12 13.21 1.29
C ALA A 214 19.00 12.17 1.09
N GLU A 215 19.21 10.97 1.63
CA GLU A 215 18.26 9.86 1.58
C GLU A 215 16.97 10.27 2.31
N ILE A 216 15.89 10.49 1.57
CA ILE A 216 14.62 10.93 2.16
C ILE A 216 13.84 9.70 2.62
N VAL A 217 14.06 9.29 3.87
CA VAL A 217 13.15 8.33 4.54
C VAL A 217 11.85 9.04 4.85
N ARG A 218 10.72 8.49 4.41
CA ARG A 218 9.38 9.01 4.69
C ARG A 218 8.65 8.12 5.67
N THR A 219 7.90 8.76 6.56
CA THR A 219 7.07 8.07 7.54
C THR A 219 5.60 8.16 7.12
N VAL A 220 4.98 7.00 6.91
CA VAL A 220 3.59 6.89 6.45
C VAL A 220 2.74 6.31 7.57
N LEU A 221 1.78 7.09 8.06
CA LEU A 221 0.79 6.64 9.03
C LEU A 221 -0.46 6.18 8.29
N VAL A 222 -0.87 4.93 8.49
CA VAL A 222 -2.01 4.32 7.79
C VAL A 222 -3.00 3.72 8.79
N HIS A 223 -4.29 3.95 8.55
CA HIS A 223 -5.37 3.23 9.23
C HIS A 223 -6.56 2.98 8.32
N SER A 224 -7.41 2.00 8.67
CA SER A 224 -8.51 1.50 7.84
C SER A 224 -9.79 2.36 7.85
N GLY A 225 -9.73 3.61 8.30
CA GLY A 225 -10.89 4.53 8.30
C GLY A 225 -11.77 4.55 9.55
N GLN A 226 -11.81 3.47 10.35
CA GLN A 226 -12.72 3.35 11.51
C GLN A 226 -12.69 4.55 12.48
N PRO A 227 -11.51 5.10 12.87
CA PRO A 227 -11.45 6.31 13.71
C PRO A 227 -12.18 7.51 13.11
N LEU A 228 -12.01 7.74 11.81
CA LEU A 228 -12.60 8.89 11.12
C LEU A 228 -14.10 8.75 10.96
N ASP A 229 -14.56 7.56 10.59
CA ASP A 229 -15.99 7.28 10.43
C ASP A 229 -16.75 7.37 11.76
N ASP A 230 -16.11 7.00 12.87
CA ASP A 230 -16.73 7.10 14.17
C ASP A 230 -16.85 8.53 14.67
N MET A 231 -15.77 9.32 14.63
CA MET A 231 -15.82 10.74 14.96
C MET A 231 -16.86 11.49 14.11
N PHE A 232 -17.00 11.13 12.83
CA PHE A 232 -17.95 11.76 11.92
C PHE A 232 -19.41 11.58 12.34
N LYS A 233 -19.74 10.55 13.13
CA LYS A 233 -21.11 10.35 13.66
C LYS A 233 -21.50 11.38 14.72
N TYR A 234 -20.52 11.96 15.42
CA TYR A 234 -20.74 12.81 16.59
C TYR A 234 -20.59 14.30 16.31
N VAL A 235 -20.16 14.66 15.11
CA VAL A 235 -19.89 16.03 14.72
C VAL A 235 -21.05 16.54 13.83
N PRO A 236 -21.54 17.78 14.03
CA PRO A 236 -22.60 18.32 13.19
C PRO A 236 -22.12 18.51 11.74
N THR A 237 -22.84 17.90 10.81
CA THR A 237 -22.59 17.98 9.37
C THR A 237 -23.85 18.51 8.67
N PRO A 238 -23.80 19.65 7.95
CA PRO A 238 -22.69 20.59 7.67
C PRO A 238 -22.40 21.58 8.83
N PRO A 239 -21.22 22.24 8.91
CA PRO A 239 -20.22 22.48 7.85
C PRO A 239 -18.95 21.61 7.89
N ILE A 240 -18.77 20.73 8.88
CA ILE A 240 -17.50 19.99 9.06
C ILE A 240 -17.41 18.83 8.06
N THR A 241 -16.30 18.74 7.32
CA THR A 241 -16.03 17.66 6.38
C THR A 241 -15.11 16.60 6.99
N ARG A 242 -15.12 15.38 6.44
CA ARG A 242 -14.18 14.31 6.84
C ARG A 242 -12.71 14.73 6.72
N MET A 243 -12.39 15.55 5.72
CA MET A 243 -11.05 16.10 5.56
C MET A 243 -10.70 17.07 6.70
N ALA A 244 -11.60 17.99 7.07
CA ALA A 244 -11.36 18.87 8.21
C ALA A 244 -11.15 18.08 9.53
N LEU A 245 -11.85 16.97 9.68
CA LEU A 245 -11.73 16.10 10.86
C LEU A 245 -10.40 15.32 10.89
N ALA A 246 -9.92 14.82 9.75
CA ALA A 246 -8.60 14.20 9.65
C ALA A 246 -7.44 15.22 9.79
N GLU A 247 -7.66 16.50 9.44
CA GLU A 247 -6.73 17.57 9.80
C GLU A 247 -6.75 17.84 11.32
N ALA A 248 -7.92 17.76 11.95
CA ALA A 248 -8.05 17.94 13.39
C ALA A 248 -7.35 16.81 14.17
N THR A 249 -7.43 15.55 13.74
CA THR A 249 -6.69 14.43 14.39
C THR A 249 -5.19 14.64 14.36
N LEU A 250 -4.65 15.18 13.26
CA LEU A 250 -3.24 15.55 13.16
C LEU A 250 -2.88 16.68 14.14
N ARG A 251 -3.74 17.71 14.27
CA ARG A 251 -3.55 18.80 15.24
C ARG A 251 -3.63 18.34 16.68
N TRP A 252 -4.54 17.43 16.99
CA TRP A 252 -4.67 16.82 18.31
C TRP A 252 -3.56 15.82 18.61
N ARG A 253 -2.75 15.43 17.60
CA ARG A 253 -1.78 14.34 17.67
C ARG A 253 -2.40 13.05 18.21
N HIS A 254 -3.65 12.78 17.83
CA HIS A 254 -4.41 11.63 18.32
C HIS A 254 -5.24 11.02 17.19
N ILE A 255 -5.00 9.74 16.88
CA ILE A 255 -5.62 9.04 15.75
C ILE A 255 -7.11 8.77 16.01
N ALA A 256 -7.45 8.34 17.22
CA ALA A 256 -8.79 7.90 17.58
C ALA A 256 -9.22 8.49 18.94
N PRO A 257 -9.51 9.81 19.03
CA PRO A 257 -9.84 10.46 20.30
C PRO A 257 -11.16 9.96 20.92
N THR A 258 -11.96 9.22 20.16
CA THR A 258 -13.23 8.65 20.60
C THR A 258 -13.11 7.24 21.18
N ALA A 259 -11.90 6.66 21.18
CA ALA A 259 -11.60 5.44 21.92
C ALA A 259 -11.24 5.81 23.38
N PRO A 260 -11.70 5.05 24.41
CA PRO A 260 -12.50 3.81 24.35
C PRO A 260 -14.03 3.99 24.27
N ASP A 261 -14.54 5.22 24.43
CA ASP A 261 -15.95 5.47 24.75
C ASP A 261 -16.92 5.01 23.65
N THR A 262 -16.59 5.24 22.39
CA THR A 262 -17.44 4.90 21.23
C THR A 262 -16.77 3.91 20.30
N LEU A 263 -15.43 3.97 20.20
CA LEU A 263 -14.61 2.95 19.54
C LEU A 263 -14.01 2.00 20.57
N TRP A 264 -14.32 0.72 20.42
CA TRP A 264 -13.74 -0.30 21.29
C TRP A 264 -12.23 -0.39 21.08
N CYS A 265 -11.49 -0.17 22.14
CA CYS A 265 -10.06 -0.39 22.17
C CYS A 265 -9.66 -1.33 23.30
N HIS A 266 -8.50 -1.96 23.13
CA HIS A 266 -7.89 -2.73 24.20
C HIS A 266 -7.45 -1.77 25.32
N PRO A 267 -7.71 -2.09 26.60
CA PRO A 267 -7.27 -1.25 27.71
C PRO A 267 -5.74 -1.32 27.86
N TYR A 268 -5.05 -0.22 27.59
CA TYR A 268 -3.62 -0.08 27.83
C TYR A 268 -3.38 0.71 29.11
N PHE A 269 -2.55 0.18 30.02
CA PHE A 269 -2.29 0.81 31.32
C PHE A 269 -1.11 1.79 31.30
N ALA A 270 -0.13 1.57 30.43
CA ALA A 270 1.14 2.30 30.46
C ALA A 270 1.22 3.43 29.43
N LYS A 271 0.81 3.16 28.19
CA LYS A 271 0.92 4.10 27.08
C LYS A 271 -0.24 3.88 26.10
N ASP A 272 -0.84 4.99 25.68
CA ASP A 272 -1.88 4.99 24.66
C ASP A 272 -1.25 4.78 23.27
N PRO A 273 -1.67 3.75 22.49
CA PRO A 273 -1.18 3.52 21.13
C PRO A 273 -1.72 4.51 20.09
N PHE A 274 -2.76 5.30 20.39
CA PHE A 274 -3.39 6.22 19.44
C PHE A 274 -2.79 7.62 19.43
N VAL A 275 -1.93 7.94 20.41
CA VAL A 275 -1.17 9.18 20.45
C VAL A 275 -0.07 9.14 19.38
N MET A 276 -0.01 10.16 18.53
CA MET A 276 1.02 10.30 17.50
C MET A 276 2.31 10.84 18.12
N PRO A 277 3.41 10.05 18.19
CA PRO A 277 4.66 10.52 18.79
C PRO A 277 5.36 11.57 17.91
N GLN A 278 5.24 11.42 16.59
CA GLN A 278 5.86 12.28 15.58
C GLN A 278 4.83 12.59 14.49
N THR A 279 4.99 13.73 13.82
CA THR A 279 4.15 14.09 12.67
C THR A 279 4.56 13.26 11.45
N PRO A 280 3.66 12.44 10.87
CA PRO A 280 3.99 11.65 9.69
C PRO A 280 4.13 12.55 8.44
N ASP A 281 4.95 12.14 7.47
CA ASP A 281 5.04 12.80 6.16
C ASP A 281 3.77 12.59 5.33
N ILE A 282 3.20 11.38 5.42
CA ILE A 282 1.98 10.99 4.71
C ILE A 282 1.01 10.36 5.71
N TYR A 283 -0.21 10.88 5.77
CA TYR A 283 -1.28 10.36 6.60
C TYR A 283 -2.40 9.80 5.72
N VAL A 284 -2.57 8.49 5.75
CA VAL A 284 -3.49 7.74 4.89
C VAL A 284 -4.67 7.21 5.71
N VAL A 285 -5.87 7.54 5.24
CA VAL A 285 -7.13 7.05 5.81
C VAL A 285 -7.87 6.23 4.77
N GLY A 286 -8.01 4.93 5.01
CA GLY A 286 -8.72 4.00 4.13
C GLY A 286 -10.24 4.06 4.26
N ASN A 287 -10.92 3.36 3.34
CA ASN A 287 -12.36 3.08 3.36
C ASN A 287 -13.27 4.31 3.43
N GLN A 288 -12.84 5.42 2.81
CA GLN A 288 -13.63 6.64 2.78
C GLN A 288 -14.67 6.59 1.65
N PRO A 289 -15.78 7.35 1.74
CA PRO A 289 -16.81 7.34 0.69
C PRO A 289 -16.37 8.06 -0.60
N ALA A 290 -15.43 9.01 -0.49
CA ALA A 290 -14.92 9.76 -1.62
C ALA A 290 -13.42 10.06 -1.43
N PHE A 291 -12.71 10.20 -2.55
CA PHE A 291 -11.32 10.63 -2.55
C PHE A 291 -11.20 12.11 -2.15
N ALA A 292 -10.29 12.41 -1.23
CA ALA A 292 -9.89 13.77 -0.90
C ALA A 292 -8.42 13.80 -0.48
N THR A 293 -7.75 14.92 -0.75
CA THR A 293 -6.37 15.12 -0.30
C THR A 293 -6.13 16.57 0.10
N LYS A 294 -5.27 16.76 1.10
CA LYS A 294 -4.82 18.08 1.55
C LYS A 294 -3.36 18.00 1.98
N LEU A 295 -2.56 18.98 1.54
CA LEU A 295 -1.21 19.17 2.08
C LEU A 295 -1.31 20.14 3.26
N VAL A 296 -0.90 19.69 4.44
CA VAL A 296 -0.81 20.51 5.63
C VAL A 296 0.67 20.79 5.88
N SER A 297 1.05 22.05 5.89
CA SER A 297 2.39 22.50 6.24
C SER A 297 2.32 23.33 7.51
N GLU A 298 3.18 23.03 8.46
CA GLU A 298 3.44 23.87 9.62
C GLU A 298 4.84 24.44 9.47
N ASP A 299 4.93 25.76 9.43
CA ASP A 299 6.22 26.45 9.37
C ASP A 299 6.98 26.20 10.68
N GLY A 300 8.25 25.83 10.55
CA GLY A 300 9.10 25.57 11.71
C GLY A 300 9.22 26.83 12.56
N LYS A 301 9.18 26.68 13.88
CA LYS A 301 9.36 27.82 14.79
C LYS A 301 10.83 28.18 14.78
N ALA A 302 11.17 29.35 14.23
CA ALA A 302 12.54 29.85 14.19
C ALA A 302 13.20 29.93 15.58
N ASP A 303 12.38 30.12 16.62
CA ASP A 303 12.80 30.26 18.02
C ASP A 303 12.86 28.94 18.82
N ALA A 304 12.69 27.78 18.18
CA ALA A 304 12.78 26.49 18.87
C ALA A 304 14.25 26.10 19.17
N GLU A 305 14.48 25.52 20.35
CA GLU A 305 15.79 25.01 20.78
C GLU A 305 16.19 23.74 20.02
N ASP A 306 15.22 22.94 19.61
CA ASP A 306 15.42 21.69 18.87
C ASP A 306 15.44 21.91 17.34
N GLU A 307 16.49 21.39 16.67
CA GLU A 307 16.64 21.43 15.20
C GLU A 307 15.46 20.78 14.44
N GLU A 308 14.79 19.79 15.05
CA GLU A 308 13.63 19.12 14.47
C GLU A 308 12.36 20.00 14.46
N ASP A 309 12.28 20.97 15.38
CA ASP A 309 11.17 21.94 15.47
C ASP A 309 11.41 23.22 14.64
N ARG A 310 12.66 23.46 14.23
CA ARG A 310 13.01 24.51 13.26
C ARG A 310 12.66 24.13 11.82
N ARG A 311 12.57 22.84 11.51
CA ARG A 311 12.26 22.37 10.16
C ARG A 311 10.77 22.50 9.87
N ALA A 312 10.42 23.04 8.70
CA ALA A 312 9.03 23.05 8.23
C ALA A 312 8.51 21.60 8.11
N LYS A 313 7.48 21.27 8.89
CA LYS A 313 6.86 19.94 8.91
C LYS A 313 5.76 19.94 7.87
N ARG A 314 5.80 18.97 6.95
CA ARG A 314 4.81 18.82 5.88
C ARG A 314 4.18 17.45 5.99
N CYS A 315 2.86 17.41 6.08
CA CYS A 315 2.07 16.20 6.13
C CYS A 315 1.04 16.20 4.99
N ARG A 316 1.10 15.21 4.11
CA ARG A 316 0.09 14.99 3.08
C ARG A 316 -0.98 14.06 3.61
N ILE A 317 -2.21 14.56 3.75
CA ILE A 317 -3.36 13.74 4.13
C ILE A 317 -4.04 13.22 2.87
N VAL A 318 -4.33 11.92 2.85
CA VAL A 318 -4.98 11.22 1.73
C VAL A 318 -6.13 10.38 2.27
N LEU A 319 -7.35 10.73 1.88
CA LEU A 319 -8.55 9.93 2.08
C LEU A 319 -8.70 9.00 0.87
N VAL A 320 -8.46 7.71 1.08
CA VAL A 320 -8.54 6.69 0.02
C VAL A 320 -9.96 6.13 0.00
N PRO A 321 -10.65 6.19 -1.16
CA PRO A 321 -12.00 5.69 -1.26
C PRO A 321 -12.05 4.16 -1.28
N ASN A 322 -13.26 3.61 -1.12
CA ASN A 322 -13.49 2.19 -1.34
C ASN A 322 -13.27 1.82 -2.83
N PHE A 323 -12.33 0.92 -3.11
CA PHE A 323 -11.92 0.53 -4.45
C PHE A 323 -13.02 -0.20 -5.20
N LYS A 324 -13.81 -1.04 -4.53
CA LYS A 324 -14.93 -1.75 -5.15
C LYS A 324 -15.93 -0.79 -5.82
N GLN A 325 -16.26 0.31 -5.17
CA GLN A 325 -17.23 1.28 -5.68
C GLN A 325 -16.62 2.27 -6.66
N SER A 326 -15.39 2.72 -6.38
CA SER A 326 -14.78 3.83 -7.13
C SER A 326 -13.85 3.39 -8.26
N GLY A 327 -13.26 2.20 -8.16
CA GLY A 327 -12.18 1.73 -9.04
C GLY A 327 -10.92 2.59 -8.96
N LEU A 328 -10.72 3.36 -7.89
CA LEU A 328 -9.64 4.35 -7.79
C LEU A 328 -8.41 3.81 -7.09
N LEU A 329 -7.28 3.82 -7.80
CA LEU A 329 -5.94 3.69 -7.25
C LEU A 329 -5.33 5.08 -7.05
N VAL A 330 -4.73 5.31 -5.89
CA VAL A 330 -4.07 6.57 -5.55
C VAL A 330 -2.56 6.38 -5.53
N LEU A 331 -1.83 7.21 -6.26
CA LEU A 331 -0.37 7.21 -6.34
C LEU A 331 0.17 8.46 -5.63
N VAL A 332 1.14 8.30 -4.72
CA VAL A 332 1.78 9.40 -3.99
C VAL A 332 3.27 9.46 -4.28
N ASN A 333 3.77 10.62 -4.69
CA ASN A 333 5.18 10.84 -4.97
C ASN A 333 5.99 11.00 -3.67
N MET A 334 7.08 10.26 -3.54
CA MET A 334 7.94 10.26 -2.34
C MET A 334 8.74 11.55 -2.15
N ARG A 335 9.08 12.22 -3.25
CA ARG A 335 9.87 13.45 -3.25
C ARG A 335 8.99 14.67 -3.04
N THR A 336 7.95 14.83 -3.85
CA THR A 336 7.11 16.05 -3.85
C THR A 336 5.88 15.97 -2.96
N LEU A 337 5.45 14.76 -2.55
CA LEU A 337 4.18 14.50 -1.89
C LEU A 337 2.96 14.87 -2.76
N ASP A 338 3.11 14.91 -4.08
CA ASP A 338 2.00 15.07 -5.00
C ASP A 338 1.23 13.77 -5.16
N VAL A 339 -0.07 13.90 -5.43
CA VAL A 339 -0.99 12.77 -5.53
C VAL A 339 -1.55 12.68 -6.95
N ARG A 340 -1.45 11.51 -7.55
CA ARG A 340 -2.10 11.16 -8.82
C ARG A 340 -3.17 10.10 -8.57
N ARG A 341 -4.18 10.06 -9.43
CA ARG A 341 -5.27 9.07 -9.38
C ARG A 341 -5.32 8.30 -10.68
N VAL A 342 -5.51 6.99 -10.59
CA VAL A 342 -5.75 6.09 -11.71
C VAL A 342 -7.11 5.44 -11.45
N GLN A 343 -8.01 5.53 -12.43
CA GLN A 343 -9.36 4.96 -12.30
C GLN A 343 -9.51 3.78 -13.26
N PHE A 344 -9.92 2.64 -12.72
CA PHE A 344 -10.25 1.46 -13.49
C PHE A 344 -11.77 1.37 -13.63
N ALA A 345 -12.24 1.14 -14.84
CA ALA A 345 -13.64 0.89 -15.12
C ALA A 345 -13.74 -0.19 -16.20
N VAL A 346 -14.56 -1.21 -15.96
CA VAL A 346 -14.86 -2.24 -16.94
C VAL A 346 -16.18 -1.89 -17.63
N GLN A 347 -16.14 -1.79 -18.96
CA GLN A 347 -17.34 -1.51 -19.75
C GLN A 347 -18.31 -2.70 -19.66
N GLY A 348 -19.53 -2.47 -19.13
CA GLY A 348 -20.57 -3.48 -19.01
C GLY A 348 -20.83 -4.00 -17.58
N MET A 349 -20.08 -3.53 -16.59
CA MET A 349 -20.41 -3.73 -15.18
C MET A 349 -21.17 -2.49 -14.71
N SER A 350 -22.45 -2.66 -14.40
CA SER A 350 -23.30 -1.55 -13.97
C SER A 350 -22.77 -1.03 -12.63
N ALA A 351 -22.07 0.09 -12.65
CA ALA A 351 -21.91 0.88 -11.45
C ALA A 351 -23.32 1.30 -11.05
N GLY A 352 -23.87 0.67 -10.00
CA GLY A 352 -25.12 1.07 -9.36
C GLY A 352 -24.97 2.43 -8.68
N GLY A 353 -24.71 3.47 -9.46
CA GLY A 353 -24.85 4.87 -9.09
C GLY A 353 -26.07 5.40 -9.81
N GLY A 354 -27.17 5.54 -9.09
CA GLY A 354 -28.43 6.03 -9.63
C GLY A 354 -28.28 7.39 -10.28
N GLU A 355 -28.89 7.53 -11.46
CA GLU A 355 -29.35 8.83 -11.93
C GLU A 355 -30.53 9.27 -11.03
N THR A 356 -30.51 10.57 -10.72
CA THR A 356 -31.51 11.40 -10.01
C THR A 356 -31.48 11.44 -8.49
#